data_AF-A0A512ASQ0-F1
#
_entry.id   AF-A0A512ASQ0-F1
#
_cell.length_a   1.000
_cell.length_b   1.000
_cell.length_c   1.000
_cell.angle_alpha   90.00
_cell.angle_beta   90.00
_cell.angle_gamma   90.00
#
_symmetry.space_group_name_H-M   'P 1'
#
loop_
_entity.id
_entity.type
_entity.pdbx_description
1 polymer ?
#
loop_
_entity_poly.entity_id
_entity_poly.type
_entity_poly.pdbx_seq_one_letter_code
_entity_poly.pdbx_strand_id
1 'polypeptide(L)' 'MRRYNQGQVVLEIDGFPSQNTRYNRAYVLVLPTTQIIGPDGKSISLSELQQGQNVAVLLRSGGKGNLVGMGVARKMWVE' A
#
# COMPACT_ATOMS: atom_id res chain seq x y z
N MET A 1 -1.98 -9.97 11.25
CA MET A 1 -0.74 -10.14 12.04
C MET A 1 0.36 -9.30 11.39
N ARG A 2 0.66 -8.09 11.89
CA ARG A 2 1.72 -7.22 11.33
C ARG A 2 3.07 -7.68 11.91
N ARG A 3 3.93 -8.32 11.12
CA ARG A 3 5.32 -8.59 11.52
C ARG A 3 6.17 -7.37 11.17
N TYR A 4 6.52 -6.58 12.18
CA TYR A 4 7.47 -5.48 12.08
C TYR A 4 8.88 -6.09 12.04
N ASN A 5 9.52 -6.13 10.88
CA ASN A 5 10.92 -6.56 10.77
C ASN A 5 11.68 -5.42 10.09
N GLN A 6 12.55 -4.73 10.85
CA GLN A 6 13.47 -3.70 10.33
C GLN A 6 12.79 -2.49 9.63
N GLY A 7 11.64 -2.05 10.14
CA GLY A 7 10.92 -0.87 9.62
C GLY A 7 10.18 -1.11 8.30
N GLN A 8 10.16 -2.35 7.82
CA GLN A 8 9.39 -2.78 6.65
C GLN A 8 8.17 -3.56 7.10
N VAL A 9 7.05 -3.40 6.40
CA VAL A 9 5.80 -4.14 6.67
C VAL A 9 5.15 -4.53 5.35
N VAL A 10 4.62 -5.75 5.30
CA VAL A 10 3.72 -6.18 4.21
C VAL A 10 2.28 -5.88 4.63
N LEU A 11 1.58 -5.09 3.82
CA LEU A 11 0.15 -4.82 3.97
C LEU A 11 -0.63 -5.66 2.97
N GLU A 12 -1.68 -6.32 3.44
CA GLU A 12 -2.72 -6.85 2.56
C GLU A 12 -3.69 -5.71 2.23
N ILE A 13 -3.96 -5.50 0.95
CA ILE A 13 -4.88 -4.48 0.47
C ILE A 13 -5.92 -5.17 -0.38
N ASP A 14 -7.18 -5.05 0.02
CA ASP A 14 -8.31 -5.43 -0.81
C ASP A 14 -8.59 -4.29 -1.80
N GLY A 15 -8.65 -4.63 -3.08
CA GLY A 15 -8.92 -3.67 -4.15
C GLY A 15 -10.42 -3.53 -4.37
N PHE A 16 -10.89 -2.30 -4.47
CA PHE A 16 -12.23 -2.03 -4.99
C PHE A 16 -12.22 -2.18 -6.52
N PRO A 17 -13.23 -2.83 -7.13
CA PRO A 17 -13.34 -2.88 -8.59
C PRO A 17 -13.36 -1.46 -9.16
N SER A 18 -12.30 -1.05 -9.87
CA SER A 18 -12.22 0.24 -10.54
C SER A 18 -11.53 0.06 -11.90
N GLN A 19 -11.87 0.91 -12.87
CA GLN A 19 -11.27 0.85 -14.21
C GLN A 19 -9.74 1.00 -14.19
N ASN A 20 -9.20 1.54 -13.09
CA ASN A 20 -7.78 1.86 -12.92
C ASN A 20 -7.03 0.80 -12.10
N THR A 21 -7.71 -0.20 -11.53
CA THR A 21 -7.07 -1.31 -10.81
C THR A 21 -7.40 -2.65 -11.44
N ARG A 22 -6.37 -3.47 -11.59
CA ARG A 22 -6.47 -4.85 -12.09
C ARG A 22 -6.38 -5.90 -10.99
N TYR A 23 -6.40 -5.47 -9.73
CA TYR A 23 -6.18 -6.33 -8.57
C TYR A 23 -7.37 -6.28 -7.61
N ASN A 24 -7.94 -7.44 -7.31
CA ASN A 24 -8.93 -7.59 -6.24
C ASN A 24 -8.27 -7.67 -4.85
N ARG A 25 -7.01 -8.12 -4.81
CA ARG A 25 -6.17 -8.17 -3.61
C ARG A 25 -4.70 -8.05 -3.98
N ALA A 26 -3.93 -7.33 -3.17
CA ALA A 26 -2.50 -7.15 -3.33
C ALA A 26 -1.77 -7.24 -1.99
N TYR A 27 -0.52 -7.73 -2.04
CA TYR A 27 0.41 -7.67 -0.91
C TYR A 27 1.45 -6.60 -1.19
N VAL A 28 1.46 -5.55 -0.39
CA VAL A 28 2.32 -4.39 -0.61
C VAL A 28 3.40 -4.33 0.45
N LEU A 29 4.66 -4.45 0.03
CA LEU A 29 5.81 -4.18 0.88
C LEU A 29 5.98 -2.66 1.01
N VAL A 30 5.79 -2.16 2.21
CA VAL A 30 6.06 -0.77 2.60
C VAL A 30 7.44 -0.71 3.21
N LEU A 31 8.30 0.12 2.62
CA LEU A 31 9.67 0.36 3.10
C LEU A 31 9.71 1.64 3.95
N PRO A 32 10.73 1.83 4.79
CA PRO A 32 10.93 3.10 5.51
C PRO A 32 11.01 4.34 4.61
N THR A 33 11.35 4.15 3.33
CA THR A 33 11.46 5.22 2.32
C THR A 33 10.16 5.49 1.56
N THR A 34 9.10 4.73 1.82
CA THR A 34 7.78 4.96 1.23
C THR A 34 7.19 6.23 1.81
N GLN A 35 6.82 7.18 0.96
CA GLN A 35 6.10 8.38 1.39
C GLN A 35 4.62 8.06 1.61
N ILE A 36 4.10 8.26 2.81
CA ILE A 36 2.68 8.07 3.14
C ILE A 36 2.06 9.45 3.39
N ILE A 37 1.02 9.79 2.65
CA ILE A 37 0.34 11.08 2.72
C ILE A 37 -1.04 10.89 3.36
N GLY A 38 -1.33 11.63 4.41
CA GLY A 38 -2.65 11.66 5.04
C GLY A 38 -3.67 12.47 4.24
N PRO A 39 -4.95 12.46 4.65
CA PRO A 39 -6.02 13.16 3.94
C PRO A 39 -5.83 14.68 3.91
N ASP A 40 -5.09 15.24 4.87
CA ASP A 40 -4.72 16.66 4.95
C ASP A 40 -3.51 17.03 4.07
N GLY A 41 -2.99 16.08 3.29
CA GLY A 41 -1.82 16.26 2.43
C GLY A 41 -0.48 16.21 3.18
N LYS A 42 -0.47 16.02 4.51
CA LYS A 42 0.78 15.91 5.27
C LYS A 42 1.34 14.50 5.24
N SER A 43 2.65 14.39 5.44
CA SER A 43 3.27 13.07 5.60
C SER A 43 2.87 12.48 6.95
N ILE A 44 2.48 11.21 6.93
CA ILE A 44 2.20 10.42 8.13
C ILE A 44 3.15 9.22 8.21
N SER A 45 3.26 8.64 9.39
CA SER A 45 4.00 7.41 9.65
C SER A 45 3.17 6.17 9.34
N LEU A 46 3.85 5.05 9.11
CA LEU A 46 3.21 3.75 8.93
C LEU A 46 2.41 3.30 10.16
N SER A 47 2.82 3.69 11.36
CA SER A 47 2.10 3.41 12.61
C SER A 47 0.74 4.08 12.70
N GLU A 48 0.54 5.17 11.96
CA GLU A 48 -0.75 5.88 11.92
C GLU A 48 -1.76 5.22 10.97
N LEU A 49 -1.31 4.27 10.13
CA LEU A 49 -2.21 3.50 9.29
C LEU A 49 -2.99 2.47 10.10
N GLN A 50 -4.31 2.57 10.04
CA GLN A 50 -5.27 1.70 10.69
C GLN A 50 -5.82 0.67 9.71
N GLN A 51 -6.27 -0.46 10.23
CA GLN A 51 -6.94 -1.48 9.42
C GLN A 51 -8.29 -0.94 8.91
N GLY A 52 -8.63 -1.25 7.67
CA GLY A 52 -9.87 -0.80 7.03
C GLY A 52 -9.82 0.63 6.49
N GLN A 53 -8.70 1.34 6.61
CA GLN A 53 -8.52 2.62 5.92
C GLN A 53 -8.38 2.40 4.41
N ASN A 54 -9.05 3.27 3.65
CA ASN A 54 -8.87 3.35 2.21
C ASN A 54 -7.53 3.98 1.91
N VAL A 55 -6.81 3.36 0.97
CA VAL A 55 -5.51 3.86 0.54
C VAL A 55 -5.35 3.74 -0.96
N ALA A 56 -4.78 4.77 -1.57
CA ALA A 56 -4.21 4.68 -2.91
C ALA A 56 -2.73 4.31 -2.80
N VAL A 57 -2.27 3.36 -3.61
CA VAL A 57 -0.87 2.89 -3.59
C VAL A 57 -0.23 3.01 -4.96
N LEU A 58 0.89 3.74 -5.04
CA LEU A 58 1.76 3.77 -6.19
C LEU A 58 2.91 2.78 -6.00
N LEU A 59 3.00 1.77 -6.86
CA LEU A 59 4.02 0.73 -6.81
C LEU A 59 5.28 1.10 -7.62
N ARG A 60 6.45 0.62 -7.18
CA ARG A 60 7.76 0.85 -7.84
C ARG A 60 7.99 -0.02 -9.09
N SER A 61 7.13 -1.01 -9.38
CA SER A 61 7.17 -1.81 -10.60
C SER A 61 5.77 -2.21 -11.08
N GLY A 62 5.57 -2.21 -12.40
CA GLY A 62 4.32 -2.61 -13.04
C GLY A 62 4.19 -4.13 -13.07
N GLY A 63 3.61 -4.73 -12.04
CA GLY A 63 3.38 -6.18 -11.99
C GLY A 63 2.64 -6.66 -13.25
N LYS A 64 3.22 -7.53 -14.06
CA LYS A 64 2.49 -8.18 -15.18
C LYS A 64 1.95 -9.52 -14.68
N GLY A 65 0.64 -9.74 -14.88
CA GLY A 65 -0.03 -11.03 -14.65
C GLY A 65 -1.33 -10.92 -13.84
N ASN A 66 -2.21 -11.93 -13.98
CA ASN A 66 -3.45 -12.14 -13.19
C ASN A 66 -3.17 -12.53 -11.72
N LEU A 67 -2.07 -12.08 -11.15
CA LEU A 67 -1.58 -12.56 -9.86
C LEU A 67 -1.93 -11.57 -8.75
N VAL A 68 -2.30 -12.14 -7.60
CA VAL A 68 -2.15 -11.56 -6.26
C VAL A 68 -0.80 -10.83 -6.21
N GLY A 69 -0.81 -9.52 -6.41
CA GLY A 69 0.40 -8.77 -6.75
C GLY A 69 1.23 -8.49 -5.51
N MET A 70 2.44 -9.05 -5.42
CA MET A 70 3.44 -8.57 -4.46
C MET A 70 4.17 -7.37 -5.07
N GLY A 71 4.03 -6.19 -4.47
CA GLY A 71 4.61 -4.94 -4.99
C GLY A 71 5.25 -4.11 -3.90
N VAL A 72 6.27 -3.32 -4.25
CA VAL A 72 6.92 -2.38 -3.31
C VAL A 72 6.27 -1.00 -3.43
N ALA A 73 5.74 -0.45 -2.34
CA ALA A 73 5.14 0.88 -2.34
C ALA A 73 6.22 1.96 -2.53
N ARG A 74 6.05 2.79 -3.55
CA ARG A 74 6.79 4.04 -3.72
C ARG A 74 6.13 5.18 -2.94
N LYS A 75 4.80 5.26 -3.03
CA LYS A 75 4.00 6.30 -2.38
C LYS A 75 2.61 5.76 -2.03
N MET A 76 2.06 6.22 -0.92
CA MET A 76 0.71 5.90 -0.47
C MET A 76 -0.04 7.19 -0.10
N TRP A 77 -1.35 7.17 -0.30
CA TRP A 77 -2.27 8.21 0.17
C TRP A 77 -3.39 7.56 0.97
N VAL A 78 -3.78 8.17 2.07
CA VAL A 78 -5.01 7.81 2.80
C VAL A 78 -6.17 8.58 2.18
N GLU A 79 -7.23 7.87 1.81
CA GLU A 79 -8.47 8.44 1.27
C GLU A 79 -9.55 8.59 2.34
#